data_AF-A0A1F8CSZ6-F1
#
_entry.id   AF-A0A1F8CSZ6-F1
#
_cell.length_a   1.000
_cell.length_b   1.000
_cell.length_c   1.000
_cell.angle_alpha   90.00
_cell.angle_beta   90.00
_cell.angle_gamma   90.00
#
_symmetry.space_group_name_H-M   'P 1'
#
loop_
_entity.id
_entity.type
_entity.pdbx_description
1 polymer ?
#
loop_
_entity_poly.entity_id
_entity_poly.type
_entity_poly.pdbx_seq_one_letter_code
_entity_poly.pdbx_strand_id
1 'polypeptide(L)' 'MYTDLTLGKLIETFFQRGGRIDKYYLRDINRGKRTLVYLHGWFSGQNIRTAIMKAFGKV' A
#
# COMPACT_ATOMS: atom_id res chain seq x y z
N MET A 1 11.10 -14.89 -5.34
CA MET A 1 9.74 -15.18 -4.82
C MET A 1 9.52 -14.71 -3.36
N TYR A 2 10.32 -13.76 -2.83
CA TYR A 2 10.19 -13.23 -1.45
C TYR A 2 9.46 -11.89 -1.36
N THR A 3 9.36 -11.15 -2.46
CA THR A 3 8.81 -9.79 -2.53
C THR A 3 7.30 -9.75 -2.31
N ASP A 4 6.57 -10.79 -2.73
CA ASP A 4 5.11 -10.84 -2.60
C ASP A 4 4.64 -11.17 -1.18
N LEU A 5 5.31 -12.09 -0.48
CA LEU A 5 5.02 -12.41 0.92
C LEU A 5 5.19 -11.18 1.84
N THR A 6 6.18 -10.34 1.55
CA THR A 6 6.41 -9.10 2.32
C THR A 6 5.41 -8.00 1.99
N LEU A 7 4.96 -7.91 0.73
CA LEU A 7 3.94 -6.93 0.35
C LEU A 7 2.54 -7.33 0.86
N GLY A 8 2.19 -8.61 0.80
CA GLY A 8 0.92 -9.11 1.34
C GLY A 8 0.77 -8.81 2.83
N LYS A 9 1.80 -9.12 3.63
CA LYS A 9 1.83 -8.78 5.07
C LYS A 9 1.74 -7.27 5.32
N LEU A 10 2.38 -6.46 4.47
CA LEU A 10 2.31 -5.00 4.57
C LEU A 10 0.89 -4.48 4.33
N ILE A 11 0.21 -5.00 3.30
CA ILE A 11 -1.18 -4.66 2.97
C ILE A 11 -2.13 -5.12 4.08
N GLU A 12 -1.95 -6.33 4.59
CA GLU A 12 -2.74 -6.86 5.70
C GLU A 12 -2.60 -6.00 6.96
N THR A 13 -1.35 -5.67 7.34
CA THR A 13 -1.07 -4.75 8.47
C THR A 13 -1.69 -3.38 8.23
N PHE A 14 -1.68 -2.88 6.99
CA PHE A 14 -2.30 -1.61 6.63
C PHE A 14 -3.82 -1.64 6.83
N PHE A 15 -4.50 -2.72 6.42
CA PHE A 15 -5.94 -2.89 6.65
C PHE A 15 -6.28 -3.04 8.14
N GLN A 16 -5.49 -3.79 8.91
CA GLN A 16 -5.66 -3.92 10.36
C GLN A 16 -5.56 -2.58 11.10
N ARG A 17 -4.81 -1.61 10.55
CA ARG A 17 -4.70 -0.24 11.08
C ARG A 17 -5.84 0.69 10.62
N GLY A 18 -6.83 0.19 9.87
CA GLY A 18 -7.93 0.98 9.32
C GLY A 18 -7.62 1.64 7.96
N GLY A 19 -6.52 1.25 7.33
CA GLY A 19 -6.12 1.75 6.03
C GLY A 19 -7.10 1.34 4.92
N ARG A 20 -7.21 2.16 3.88
CA ARG A 20 -8.04 1.87 2.70
C ARG A 20 -7.22 2.03 1.43
N ILE A 21 -7.38 1.07 0.51
CA ILE A 21 -6.72 1.02 -0.78
C ILE A 21 -7.77 0.70 -1.83
N ASP A 22 -7.74 1.40 -2.97
CA ASP A 22 -8.58 1.01 -4.10
C ASP A 22 -8.17 -0.38 -4.62
N LYS A 23 -9.15 -1.26 -4.83
CA LYS A 23 -8.95 -2.61 -5.39
C LYS A 23 -8.18 -2.59 -6.72
N TYR A 24 -8.26 -1.50 -7.48
CA TYR A 24 -7.48 -1.26 -8.68
C TYR A 24 -5.98 -1.47 -8.42
N TYR A 25 -5.45 -0.96 -7.31
CA TYR A 25 -4.01 -1.06 -6.97
C TYR A 25 -3.60 -2.42 -6.38
N LEU A 26 -4.57 -3.25 -5.96
CA LEU A 26 -4.31 -4.60 -5.44
C LEU A 26 -4.04 -5.62 -6.55
N ARG A 27 -4.46 -5.32 -7.78
CA ARG A 27 -4.18 -6.18 -8.94
C ARG A 27 -2.69 -6.16 -9.26
N ASP A 28 -2.10 -7.33 -9.50
CA ASP A 28 -0.65 -7.48 -9.73
C ASP A 28 -0.13 -6.54 -10.84
N ILE A 29 -0.87 -6.42 -11.93
CA ILE A 29 -0.57 -5.51 -13.07
C ILE A 29 -0.50 -4.02 -12.69
N ASN A 30 -1.06 -3.64 -11.55
CA ASN A 30 -1.17 -2.26 -11.09
C ASN A 30 -0.31 -1.96 -9.86
N ARG A 31 0.32 -2.97 -9.23
CA ARG A 31 1.11 -2.77 -8.01
C ARG A 31 2.27 -1.81 -8.19
N GLY A 32 2.84 -1.74 -9.39
CA GLY A 32 3.92 -0.82 -9.76
C GLY A 32 3.47 0.59 -10.16
N LYS A 33 2.16 0.84 -10.26
CA LYS A 33 1.62 2.15 -10.64
C LYS A 33 1.55 3.09 -9.44
N ARG A 34 1.62 4.39 -9.71
CA ARG A 34 1.39 5.44 -8.71
C ARG A 34 0.08 5.14 -7.96
N THR A 35 0.18 5.06 -6.64
CA THR A 35 -0.91 4.59 -5.77
C THR A 35 -1.26 5.68 -4.77
N LEU A 36 -2.55 5.80 -4.48
CA LEU A 36 -3.10 6.63 -3.41
C LEU A 36 -3.75 5.71 -2.37
N VAL A 37 -3.41 5.90 -1.09
CA VAL A 37 -4.01 5.17 0.04
C VAL A 37 -4.53 6.14 1.09
N TYR A 38 -5.49 5.70 1.89
CA TYR A 38 -6.01 6.47 3.02
C TYR A 38 -5.69 5.79 4.35
N LEU A 39 -5.13 6.53 5.31
CA LEU A 39 -4.98 6.14 6.71
C LEU A 39 -4.98 7.40 7.58
N HIS A 40 -6.15 7.80 8.09
CA HIS A 40 -6.32 9.08 8.79
C HIS A 40 -5.83 10.32 7.97
N GLY A 41 -5.76 10.18 6.65
CA GLY A 41 -5.15 11.13 5.72
C GLY A 41 -4.80 10.45 4.40
N TRP A 42 -4.59 11.23 3.35
CA TRP A 42 -4.28 10.72 2.01
C TRP A 42 -2.77 10.68 1.76
N PHE A 43 -2.25 9.53 1.30
CA PHE A 43 -0.83 9.32 1.04
C PHE A 43 -0.61 8.80 -0.38
N SER A 44 0.26 9.47 -1.14
CA SER A 44 0.62 9.05 -2.49
C SER A 44 2.04 8.48 -2.55
N GLY A 45 2.19 7.38 -3.28
CA GLY A 45 3.47 6.70 -3.54
C GLY A 45 3.62 6.33 -5.00
N GLN A 46 4.86 6.09 -5.42
CA GLN A 46 5.17 5.60 -6.77
C GLN A 46 4.58 4.20 -7.03
N ASN A 47 4.31 3.45 -5.97
CA ASN A 47 3.67 2.14 -5.96
C ASN A 47 2.96 1.92 -4.62
N ILE A 48 2.21 0.82 -4.51
CA ILE A 48 1.45 0.50 -3.29
C ILE A 48 2.34 0.40 -2.03
N ARG A 49 3.55 -0.17 -2.15
CA ARG A 49 4.50 -0.28 -1.03
C ARG A 49 4.88 1.10 -0.51
N THR A 50 5.33 2.00 -1.40
CA THR A 50 5.75 3.35 -1.02
C THR A 50 4.61 4.17 -0.43
N ALA A 51 3.38 4.04 -0.96
CA ALA A 51 2.22 4.73 -0.44
C ALA A 51 1.88 4.28 1.00
N ILE A 52 1.88 2.97 1.26
CA ILE A 52 1.66 2.41 2.61
C ILE A 52 2.78 2.84 3.57
N MET A 53 4.04 2.78 3.15
CA MET A 53 5.17 3.15 4.00
C MET A 53 5.14 4.63 4.40
N LYS A 54 4.72 5.53 3.49
CA LYS A 54 4.46 6.93 3.81
C LYS A 54 3.31 7.10 4.78
N ALA A 55 2.22 6.35 4.60
CA ALA A 55 1.08 6.38 5.52
C ALA A 55 1.45 5.95 6.95
N PHE A 56 2.46 5.09 7.10
CA PHE A 56 3.04 4.73 8.40
C PHE A 56 4.13 5.68 8.90
N GLY A 57 4.43 6.78 8.20
CA GLY A 57 5.46 7.75 8.59
C GLY A 57 6.89 7.23 8.47
N LYS A 58 7.15 6.24 7.59
CA LYS A 58 8.47 5.60 7.43
C LYS A 58 9.29 6.11 6.24
N VAL A 59 8.76 7.06 5.46
CA VAL A 59 9.37 7.64 4.25
C VAL A 59 8.95 9.09 4.09
#